data_AF-A0A3B0TUD5-F1
#
_entry.id   AF-A0A3B0TUD5-F1
#
_cell.length_a   1.000
_cell.length_b   1.000
_cell.length_c   1.000
_cell.angle_alpha   90.00
_cell.angle_beta   90.00
_cell.angle_gamma   90.00
#
_symmetry.space_group_name_H-M   'P 1'
#
loop_
_entity.id
_entity.type
_entity.pdbx_description
1 polymer ?
#
loop_
_entity_poly.entity_id
_entity_poly.type
_entity_poly.pdbx_seq_one_letter_code
_entity_poly.pdbx_strand_id
1 'polypeptide(L)'
;MIIEKHIDYFSGLWRECSSSYPLLETKYTSQEQQIKEFHFEKIIRALKLKNDKNPAGANSSSRHVLSTTALFRELFTSVFGFENGQLDLILSPQFKLATKKFIKMGRDFNPDLDLTDIFQACRNAWIMNSIQLMFGLPVEITPSIFAYSMLYPYSDNYLDDPEIPQAVKIKFSRHFRQRLMGEEVQPDNTHERQIFDLVGMIETQFARSEFPKVYNSLLAIHSAQTKSLSLVKPTVSMSETDVLKLCIEKGGTSVLADGYLVAGDLTEAQERFFFGYGAYLQFIDDIQDIKEDSCVGQLTIFSHASKKYSLDALTNKTFHFGEKALGLLNVLEGKNLPAFKKLIKKSIDSMLVETILLNEDFYTKTYIEELESYSPLSISCLKKRRGKLSPNRVSYMKKIMKSIVAEL
;
A
#
# COMPACT_ATOMS: atom_id res chain seq x y z
N MET A 1 -10.97 -1.96 23.66
CA MET A 1 -12.38 -1.48 23.66
C MET A 1 -12.93 -0.98 22.32
N ILE A 2 -12.24 -0.18 21.48
CA ILE A 2 -12.74 0.16 20.11
C ILE A 2 -12.19 -0.80 19.04
N ILE A 3 -10.87 -1.06 19.05
CA ILE A 3 -10.22 -1.93 18.06
C ILE A 3 -10.76 -3.37 18.07
N GLU A 4 -10.97 -3.97 19.25
CA GLU A 4 -11.52 -5.34 19.37
C GLU A 4 -12.89 -5.49 18.70
N LYS A 5 -13.76 -4.48 18.81
CA LYS A 5 -15.07 -4.49 18.15
C LYS A 5 -14.94 -4.53 16.64
N HIS A 6 -13.98 -3.78 16.08
CA HIS A 6 -13.70 -3.82 14.65
C HIS A 6 -13.10 -5.17 14.23
N ILE A 7 -12.16 -5.73 15.01
CA ILE A 7 -11.58 -7.05 14.74
C ILE A 7 -12.69 -8.10 14.68
N ASP A 8 -13.57 -8.15 15.67
CA ASP A 8 -14.64 -9.14 15.73
C ASP A 8 -15.66 -8.95 14.59
N TYR A 9 -16.05 -7.69 14.31
CA TYR A 9 -16.94 -7.36 13.19
C TYR A 9 -16.37 -7.83 11.85
N PHE A 10 -15.12 -7.45 11.52
CA PHE A 10 -14.52 -7.80 10.23
C PHE A 10 -14.10 -9.26 10.14
N SER A 11 -13.78 -9.90 11.27
CA SER A 11 -13.58 -11.36 11.33
C SER A 11 -14.87 -12.12 11.03
N GLY A 12 -16.01 -11.64 11.53
CA GLY A 12 -17.33 -12.19 11.20
C GLY A 12 -17.67 -11.96 9.73
N LEU A 13 -17.50 -10.72 9.25
CA LEU A 13 -17.75 -10.34 7.87
C LEU A 13 -16.96 -11.20 6.87
N TRP A 14 -15.67 -11.45 7.14
CA TRP A 14 -14.81 -12.33 6.34
C TRP A 14 -15.34 -13.77 6.26
N ARG A 15 -15.76 -14.34 7.41
CA ARG A 15 -16.29 -15.71 7.48
C ARG A 15 -17.57 -15.85 6.65
N GLU A 16 -18.42 -14.83 6.66
CA GLU A 16 -19.67 -14.77 5.91
C GLU A 16 -19.50 -14.45 4.42
N CYS A 17 -18.31 -14.01 3.98
CA CYS A 17 -18.07 -13.77 2.56
C CYS A 17 -18.15 -15.07 1.76
N SER A 18 -18.75 -14.99 0.58
CA SER A 18 -18.90 -16.12 -0.33
C SER A 18 -17.53 -16.61 -0.81
N SER A 19 -17.40 -17.91 -1.02
CA SER A 19 -16.27 -18.51 -1.75
C SER A 19 -16.57 -18.72 -3.23
N SER A 20 -17.73 -18.29 -3.71
CA SER A 20 -18.10 -18.34 -5.14
C SER A 20 -17.26 -17.39 -5.97
N TYR A 21 -17.08 -17.70 -7.25
CA TYR A 21 -16.33 -16.87 -8.18
C TYR A 21 -16.82 -15.41 -8.14
N PRO A 22 -15.93 -14.41 -8.09
CA PRO A 22 -16.30 -13.00 -7.94
C PRO A 22 -16.88 -12.43 -9.23
N LEU A 23 -17.65 -11.35 -9.08
CA LEU A 23 -18.11 -10.57 -10.23
C LEU A 23 -17.03 -9.56 -10.62
N LEU A 24 -16.30 -9.86 -11.69
CA LEU A 24 -15.32 -8.95 -12.29
C LEU A 24 -15.92 -8.33 -13.56
N GLU A 25 -15.68 -7.03 -13.76
CA GLU A 25 -16.46 -6.25 -14.73
C GLU A 25 -16.04 -6.46 -16.20
N THR A 26 -14.74 -6.58 -16.47
CA THR A 26 -14.20 -6.54 -17.84
C THR A 26 -13.50 -7.82 -18.21
N LYS A 27 -14.03 -8.53 -19.22
CA LYS A 27 -13.35 -9.64 -19.87
C LYS A 27 -12.60 -9.18 -21.12
N TYR A 28 -11.51 -9.88 -21.43
CA TYR A 28 -10.67 -9.68 -22.58
C TYR A 28 -10.54 -10.99 -23.35
N THR A 29 -10.75 -10.92 -24.65
CA THR A 29 -10.41 -11.99 -25.59
C THR A 29 -8.90 -12.07 -25.80
N SER A 30 -8.41 -13.21 -26.30
CA SER A 30 -6.99 -13.36 -26.63
C SER A 30 -6.52 -12.33 -27.67
N GLN A 31 -7.39 -11.91 -28.59
CA GLN A 31 -7.07 -10.87 -29.57
C GLN A 31 -6.90 -9.49 -28.91
N GLU A 32 -7.78 -9.13 -27.97
CA GLU A 32 -7.66 -7.88 -27.21
C GLU A 32 -6.41 -7.87 -26.33
N GLN A 33 -6.08 -8.99 -25.69
CA GLN A 33 -4.83 -9.15 -24.94
C GLN A 33 -3.61 -8.92 -25.84
N GLN A 34 -3.56 -9.51 -27.04
CA GLN A 34 -2.45 -9.29 -27.98
C GLN A 34 -2.30 -7.81 -28.38
N ILE A 35 -3.40 -7.12 -28.63
CA ILE A 35 -3.38 -5.67 -28.93
C ILE A 35 -2.83 -4.89 -27.73
N LYS A 36 -3.33 -5.15 -26.53
CA LYS A 36 -2.90 -4.49 -25.30
C LYS A 36 -1.44 -4.77 -24.96
N GLU A 37 -0.97 -6.00 -25.18
CA GLU A 37 0.43 -6.38 -25.01
C GLU A 37 1.35 -5.62 -25.98
N PHE A 38 0.92 -5.42 -27.22
CA PHE A 38 1.66 -4.58 -28.17
C PHE A 38 1.77 -3.12 -27.69
N HIS A 39 0.66 -2.53 -27.24
CA HIS A 39 0.67 -1.18 -26.65
C HIS A 39 1.57 -1.12 -25.42
N PHE A 40 1.47 -2.11 -24.55
CA PHE A 40 2.28 -2.23 -23.35
C PHE A 40 3.79 -2.30 -23.68
N GLU A 41 4.21 -3.15 -24.61
CA GLU A 41 5.60 -3.20 -25.09
C GLU A 41 6.07 -1.85 -25.65
N LYS A 42 5.27 -1.21 -26.49
CA LYS A 42 5.59 0.07 -27.11
C LYS A 42 5.86 1.14 -26.05
N ILE A 43 4.97 1.27 -25.06
CA ILE A 43 5.07 2.29 -24.02
C ILE A 43 6.25 2.00 -23.07
N ILE A 44 6.44 0.74 -22.68
CA ILE A 44 7.56 0.35 -21.81
C ILE A 44 8.91 0.62 -22.48
N ARG A 45 9.03 0.39 -23.80
CA ARG A 45 10.23 0.76 -24.57
C ARG A 45 10.45 2.27 -24.62
N ALA A 46 9.40 3.06 -24.84
CA ALA A 46 9.49 4.52 -24.83
C ALA A 46 9.98 5.06 -23.48
N LEU A 47 9.45 4.53 -22.38
CA LEU A 47 9.89 4.87 -21.02
C LEU A 47 11.35 4.48 -20.75
N LYS A 48 11.81 3.32 -21.23
CA LYS A 48 13.23 2.91 -21.12
C LYS A 48 14.16 3.85 -21.88
N LEU A 49 13.86 4.12 -23.15
CA LEU A 49 14.66 5.02 -23.99
C LEU A 49 14.79 6.43 -23.41
N LYS A 50 13.78 6.88 -22.66
CA LYS A 50 13.80 8.16 -21.97
C LYS A 50 14.66 8.14 -20.72
N ASN A 51 14.57 7.07 -19.92
CA ASN A 51 15.37 6.92 -18.70
C ASN A 51 16.86 6.72 -18.97
N ASP A 52 17.21 6.07 -20.08
CA ASP A 52 18.62 5.90 -20.49
C ASP A 52 19.23 7.20 -21.04
N LYS A 53 18.37 8.19 -21.38
CA LYS A 53 18.77 9.55 -21.76
C LYS A 53 18.64 10.51 -20.58
N ASN A 54 19.57 10.46 -19.64
CA ASN A 54 19.85 11.59 -18.74
C ASN A 54 21.33 12.00 -18.90
N PRO A 55 21.66 13.30 -18.78
CA PRO A 55 22.41 13.99 -19.81
C PRO A 55 23.74 14.52 -19.27
N ALA A 56 24.84 13.91 -19.71
CA ALA A 56 26.10 14.61 -19.86
C ALA A 56 26.27 14.93 -21.36
N GLY A 57 25.69 16.06 -21.81
CA GLY A 57 26.10 16.70 -23.06
C GLY A 57 25.54 16.14 -24.39
N ALA A 58 24.22 15.98 -24.54
CA ALA A 58 23.63 15.74 -25.86
C ALA A 58 22.67 16.86 -26.27
N ASN A 59 23.11 17.66 -27.26
CA ASN A 59 22.33 18.67 -27.95
C ASN A 59 20.96 18.12 -28.37
N SER A 60 19.91 18.79 -27.90
CA SER A 60 18.51 18.50 -28.15
C SER A 60 18.15 18.73 -29.62
N SER A 61 18.22 17.67 -30.44
CA SER A 61 17.54 17.64 -31.74
C SER A 61 16.13 17.06 -31.57
N SER A 62 15.17 17.85 -31.99
CA SER A 62 13.72 17.67 -31.89
C SER A 62 13.23 16.29 -32.34
N ARG A 63 12.74 15.50 -31.40
CA ARG A 63 11.75 14.45 -31.64
C ARG A 63 10.70 14.65 -30.54
N HIS A 64 9.43 14.84 -30.90
CA HIS A 64 8.32 14.96 -29.94
C HIS A 64 8.21 13.67 -29.13
N VAL A 65 9.01 13.54 -28.07
CA VAL A 65 8.91 12.43 -27.10
C VAL A 65 7.89 12.87 -26.06
N LEU A 66 6.83 12.08 -25.89
CA LEU A 66 5.80 12.31 -24.87
C LEU A 66 6.43 12.51 -23.48
N SER A 67 5.81 13.37 -22.65
CA SER A 67 6.21 13.51 -21.25
C SER A 67 6.05 12.18 -20.50
N THR A 68 6.74 11.99 -19.38
CA THR A 68 6.61 10.74 -18.61
C THR A 68 5.18 10.60 -18.12
N THR A 69 4.56 11.71 -17.69
CA THR A 69 3.13 11.76 -17.34
C THR A 69 2.22 11.32 -18.50
N ALA A 70 2.51 11.73 -19.74
CA ALA A 70 1.71 11.36 -20.91
C ALA A 70 1.84 9.86 -21.25
N LEU A 71 3.05 9.29 -21.16
CA LEU A 71 3.25 7.84 -21.33
C LEU A 71 2.53 7.04 -20.23
N PHE A 72 2.51 7.55 -19.00
CA PHE A 72 1.71 6.98 -17.91
C PHE A 72 0.23 6.98 -18.23
N ARG A 73 -0.30 8.11 -18.66
CA ARG A 73 -1.70 8.22 -19.06
C ARG A 73 -2.03 7.26 -20.21
N GLU A 74 -1.19 7.19 -21.24
CA GLU A 74 -1.35 6.25 -22.36
C GLU A 74 -1.35 4.80 -21.86
N LEU A 75 -0.46 4.44 -20.92
CA LEU A 75 -0.38 3.10 -20.36
C LEU A 75 -1.69 2.70 -19.66
N PHE A 76 -2.13 3.52 -18.70
CA PHE A 76 -3.31 3.21 -17.90
C PHE A 76 -4.61 3.25 -18.72
N THR A 77 -4.72 4.13 -19.71
CA THR A 77 -5.89 4.19 -20.60
C THR A 77 -5.90 3.03 -21.61
N SER A 78 -4.85 2.87 -22.43
CA SER A 78 -4.85 1.92 -23.55
C SER A 78 -4.71 0.46 -23.11
N VAL A 79 -3.91 0.19 -22.07
CA VAL A 79 -3.65 -1.17 -21.60
C VAL A 79 -4.65 -1.55 -20.53
N PHE A 80 -4.73 -0.77 -19.46
CA PHE A 80 -5.54 -1.12 -18.28
C PHE A 80 -6.97 -0.57 -18.29
N GLY A 81 -7.35 0.22 -19.30
CA GLY A 81 -8.73 0.68 -19.50
C GLY A 81 -9.21 1.70 -18.47
N PHE A 82 -8.31 2.44 -17.80
CA PHE A 82 -8.71 3.52 -16.89
C PHE A 82 -9.31 4.70 -17.66
N GLU A 83 -10.31 5.34 -17.08
CA GLU A 83 -10.93 6.54 -17.62
C GLU A 83 -10.06 7.78 -17.33
N ASN A 84 -10.10 8.78 -18.22
CA ASN A 84 -9.33 10.01 -18.01
C ASN A 84 -9.65 10.70 -16.67
N GLY A 85 -10.93 10.76 -16.29
CA GLY A 85 -11.34 11.36 -15.02
C GLY A 85 -10.76 10.65 -13.79
N GLN A 86 -10.52 9.34 -13.87
CA GLN A 86 -9.84 8.59 -12.79
C GLN A 86 -8.36 8.97 -12.71
N LEU A 87 -7.69 9.10 -13.86
CA LEU A 87 -6.28 9.45 -13.93
C LEU A 87 -6.03 10.92 -13.58
N ASP A 88 -7.00 11.80 -13.84
CA ASP A 88 -6.91 13.21 -13.49
C ASP A 88 -6.80 13.42 -11.98
N LEU A 89 -7.34 12.51 -11.16
CA LEU A 89 -7.20 12.57 -9.70
C LEU A 89 -5.75 12.33 -9.26
N ILE A 90 -5.14 11.24 -9.72
CA ILE A 90 -3.82 10.78 -9.27
C ILE A 90 -2.64 11.43 -10.02
N LEU A 91 -2.87 11.91 -11.25
CA LEU A 91 -1.88 12.65 -12.03
C LEU A 91 -2.05 14.17 -11.88
N SER A 92 -2.90 14.60 -10.96
CA SER A 92 -3.19 16.01 -10.70
C SER A 92 -1.92 16.79 -10.30
N PRO A 93 -1.85 18.10 -10.59
CA PRO A 93 -0.77 18.94 -10.12
C PRO A 93 -0.55 18.87 -8.60
N GLN A 94 -1.62 18.70 -7.82
CA GLN A 94 -1.57 18.62 -6.36
C GLN A 94 -0.77 17.39 -5.88
N PHE A 95 -1.02 16.20 -6.44
CA PHE A 95 -0.24 14.99 -6.10
C PHE A 95 1.24 15.14 -6.46
N LYS A 96 1.54 15.77 -7.60
CA LYS A 96 2.92 16.04 -8.02
C LYS A 96 3.64 16.99 -7.06
N LEU A 97 2.97 18.08 -6.67
CA LEU A 97 3.50 19.04 -5.71
C LEU A 97 3.68 18.41 -4.33
N ALA A 98 2.72 17.62 -3.87
CA ALA A 98 2.82 16.88 -2.61
C ALA A 98 4.02 15.92 -2.62
N THR A 99 4.21 15.16 -3.70
CA THR A 99 5.36 14.25 -3.89
C THR A 99 6.69 15.02 -3.84
N LYS A 100 6.79 16.15 -4.56
CA LYS A 100 8.00 16.98 -4.56
C LYS A 100 8.30 17.54 -3.17
N LYS A 101 7.26 18.04 -2.48
CA LYS A 101 7.38 18.57 -1.11
C LYS A 101 7.84 17.48 -0.15
N PHE A 102 7.27 16.27 -0.23
CA PHE A 102 7.66 15.14 0.61
C PHE A 102 9.15 14.80 0.46
N ILE A 103 9.61 14.66 -0.80
CA ILE A 103 11.02 14.30 -1.07
C ILE A 103 11.96 15.39 -0.56
N LYS A 104 11.61 16.66 -0.78
CA LYS A 104 12.38 17.80 -0.26
C LYS A 104 12.45 17.76 1.27
N MET A 105 11.32 17.60 1.95
CA MET A 105 11.27 17.50 3.40
C MET A 105 12.08 16.30 3.92
N GLY A 106 12.04 15.15 3.23
CA GLY A 106 12.83 13.98 3.61
C GLY A 106 14.34 14.23 3.52
N ARG A 107 14.78 14.95 2.47
CA ARG A 107 16.18 15.37 2.29
C ARG A 107 16.63 16.41 3.30
N ASP A 108 15.76 17.38 3.59
CA ASP A 108 16.03 18.42 4.57
C ASP A 108 16.06 17.83 6.01
N PHE A 109 15.26 16.80 6.28
CA PHE A 109 15.21 16.10 7.58
C PHE A 109 16.43 15.19 7.82
N ASN A 110 16.81 14.39 6.82
CA ASN A 110 17.99 13.53 6.89
C ASN A 110 18.71 13.45 5.54
N PRO A 111 19.78 14.24 5.33
CA PRO A 111 20.54 14.25 4.08
C PRO A 111 21.14 12.90 3.70
N ASP A 112 21.48 12.08 4.71
CA ASP A 112 22.18 10.80 4.55
C ASP A 112 21.26 9.64 4.17
N LEU A 113 19.94 9.82 4.26
CA LEU A 113 18.96 8.77 3.94
C LEU A 113 18.97 8.46 2.44
N ASP A 114 18.93 7.19 2.04
CA ASP A 114 18.83 6.85 0.61
C ASP A 114 17.50 7.39 0.05
N LEU A 115 17.56 7.83 -1.20
CA LEU A 115 16.38 8.26 -1.92
C LEU A 115 15.36 7.12 -2.03
N THR A 116 15.81 5.87 -2.06
CA THR A 116 14.92 4.69 -2.02
C THR A 116 14.05 4.66 -0.78
N ASP A 117 14.60 5.01 0.37
CA ASP A 117 13.90 4.92 1.64
C ASP A 117 12.92 6.08 1.78
N ILE A 118 13.32 7.28 1.33
CA ILE A 118 12.40 8.42 1.19
C ILE A 118 11.25 8.09 0.24
N PHE A 119 11.52 7.43 -0.88
CA PHE A 119 10.46 7.01 -1.80
C PHE A 119 9.58 5.91 -1.23
N GLN A 120 10.15 4.98 -0.46
CA GLN A 120 9.40 3.95 0.25
C GLN A 120 8.41 4.59 1.22
N ALA A 121 8.85 5.56 2.02
CA ALA A 121 8.02 6.36 2.91
C ALA A 121 6.95 7.17 2.15
N CYS A 122 7.31 7.75 1.00
CA CYS A 122 6.40 8.54 0.18
C CYS A 122 5.17 7.76 -0.30
N ARG A 123 5.26 6.42 -0.42
CA ARG A 123 4.10 5.58 -0.75
C ARG A 123 2.99 5.68 0.29
N ASN A 124 3.34 5.76 1.58
CA ASN A 124 2.34 5.95 2.64
C ASN A 124 1.72 7.34 2.56
N ALA A 125 2.53 8.37 2.26
CA ALA A 125 2.02 9.72 2.07
C ALA A 125 0.99 9.81 0.93
N TRP A 126 1.14 9.02 -0.14
CA TRP A 126 0.14 8.95 -1.21
C TRP A 126 -1.17 8.29 -0.79
N ILE A 127 -1.14 7.31 0.13
CA ILE A 127 -2.36 6.76 0.74
C ILE A 127 -3.06 7.87 1.50
N MET A 128 -2.34 8.61 2.36
CA MET A 128 -2.91 9.74 3.11
C MET A 128 -3.40 10.88 2.21
N ASN A 129 -2.70 11.19 1.11
CA ASN A 129 -3.17 12.16 0.11
C ASN A 129 -4.45 11.68 -0.60
N SER A 130 -4.58 10.37 -0.80
CA SER A 130 -5.81 9.78 -1.32
C SER A 130 -6.95 9.88 -0.30
N ILE A 131 -6.65 9.69 0.99
CA ILE A 131 -7.61 9.91 2.09
C ILE A 131 -8.06 11.38 2.14
N GLN A 132 -7.14 12.35 1.97
CA GLN A 132 -7.50 13.77 1.84
C GLN A 132 -8.52 13.98 0.71
N LEU A 133 -8.33 13.36 -0.46
CA LEU A 133 -9.33 13.42 -1.54
C LEU A 133 -10.68 12.85 -1.13
N MET A 134 -10.71 11.71 -0.41
CA MET A 134 -11.95 11.08 0.03
C MET A 134 -12.72 11.98 1.03
N PHE A 135 -12.02 12.72 1.88
CA PHE A 135 -12.60 13.72 2.78
C PHE A 135 -12.92 15.05 2.10
N GLY A 136 -12.46 15.28 0.86
CA GLY A 136 -12.56 16.60 0.22
C GLY A 136 -11.61 17.64 0.80
N LEU A 137 -10.56 17.22 1.51
CA LEU A 137 -9.49 18.07 2.01
C LEU A 137 -8.47 18.42 0.92
N PRO A 138 -7.70 19.51 1.08
CA PRO A 138 -6.58 19.81 0.19
C PRO A 138 -5.58 18.65 0.16
N VAL A 139 -5.10 18.29 -1.03
CA VAL A 139 -4.03 17.31 -1.19
C VAL A 139 -2.70 18.00 -0.96
N GLU A 140 -2.10 17.76 0.20
CA GLU A 140 -0.84 18.36 0.61
C GLU A 140 -0.08 17.49 1.62
N ILE A 141 1.22 17.75 1.77
CA ILE A 141 2.02 17.15 2.83
C ILE A 141 1.94 18.05 4.07
N THR A 142 1.16 17.61 5.06
CA THR A 142 1.09 18.20 6.41
C THR A 142 2.20 17.64 7.31
N PRO A 143 2.51 18.27 8.46
CA PRO A 143 3.46 17.73 9.42
C PRO A 143 3.17 16.27 9.82
N SER A 144 1.92 15.92 10.12
CA SER A 144 1.52 14.55 10.50
C SER A 144 1.76 13.53 9.38
N ILE A 145 1.36 13.88 8.15
CA ILE A 145 1.52 13.00 6.97
C ILE A 145 2.99 12.74 6.70
N PHE A 146 3.81 13.79 6.71
CA PHE A 146 5.25 13.66 6.55
C PHE A 146 5.84 12.78 7.65
N ALA A 147 5.57 13.15 8.90
CA ALA A 147 6.20 12.55 10.06
C ALA A 147 5.93 11.06 10.14
N TYR A 148 4.65 10.66 10.07
CA TYR A 148 4.30 9.25 10.18
C TYR A 148 4.78 8.43 9.00
N SER A 149 4.68 8.95 7.78
CA SER A 149 5.23 8.26 6.60
C SER A 149 6.73 8.05 6.71
N MET A 150 7.45 9.04 7.25
CA MET A 150 8.88 8.96 7.50
C MET A 150 9.25 8.13 8.72
N LEU A 151 8.31 7.64 9.55
CA LEU A 151 8.68 6.70 10.62
C LEU A 151 9.17 5.37 10.03
N TYR A 152 8.59 4.89 8.92
CA TYR A 152 8.91 3.58 8.33
C TYR A 152 10.41 3.30 8.12
N PRO A 153 11.21 4.19 7.50
CA PRO A 153 12.66 4.00 7.39
C PRO A 153 13.40 3.89 8.74
N TYR A 154 12.82 4.41 9.82
CA TYR A 154 13.44 4.41 11.15
C TYR A 154 12.79 3.40 12.10
N SER A 155 11.58 2.92 11.85
CA SER A 155 10.95 1.86 12.66
C SER A 155 11.13 0.50 12.00
N ASP A 156 10.47 0.30 10.87
CA ASP A 156 10.29 -1.02 10.27
C ASP A 156 11.62 -1.55 9.75
N ASN A 157 12.37 -0.74 8.97
CA ASN A 157 13.70 -1.13 8.50
C ASN A 157 14.67 -1.42 9.66
N TYR A 158 14.56 -0.71 10.77
CA TYR A 158 15.38 -0.92 11.97
C TYR A 158 15.00 -2.21 12.71
N LEU A 159 13.70 -2.49 12.81
CA LEU A 159 13.19 -3.72 13.41
C LEU A 159 13.47 -4.96 12.56
N ASP A 160 13.58 -4.81 11.24
CA ASP A 160 13.88 -5.89 10.30
C ASP A 160 15.37 -6.15 10.10
N ASP A 161 16.26 -5.21 10.45
CA ASP A 161 17.70 -5.34 10.25
C ASP A 161 18.29 -6.50 11.10
N PRO A 162 18.81 -7.57 10.48
CA PRO A 162 19.35 -8.73 11.21
C PRO A 162 20.62 -8.42 12.01
N GLU A 163 21.33 -7.34 11.67
CA GLU A 163 22.56 -6.93 12.37
C GLU A 163 22.25 -6.27 13.73
N ILE A 164 21.00 -5.85 13.96
CA ILE A 164 20.60 -5.21 15.21
C ILE A 164 20.18 -6.28 16.23
N PRO A 165 20.84 -6.35 17.41
CA PRO A 165 20.51 -7.35 18.41
C PRO A 165 19.06 -7.25 18.91
N GLN A 166 18.43 -8.40 19.15
CA GLN A 166 17.04 -8.48 19.61
C GLN A 166 16.77 -7.66 20.89
N ALA A 167 17.71 -7.66 21.84
CA ALA A 167 17.59 -6.88 23.07
C ALA A 167 17.51 -5.37 22.81
N VAL A 168 18.23 -4.88 21.79
CA VAL A 168 18.17 -3.47 21.36
C VAL A 168 16.81 -3.16 20.74
N LYS A 169 16.30 -4.03 19.87
CA LYS A 169 14.96 -3.89 19.28
C LYS A 169 13.85 -3.85 20.33
N ILE A 170 13.93 -4.70 21.36
CA ILE A 170 12.96 -4.71 22.47
C ILE A 170 13.03 -3.41 23.26
N LYS A 171 14.23 -2.92 23.57
CA LYS A 171 14.41 -1.65 24.28
C LYS A 171 13.84 -0.48 23.48
N PHE A 172 14.18 -0.42 22.19
CA PHE A 172 13.67 0.54 21.23
C PHE A 172 12.14 0.53 21.17
N SER A 173 11.50 -0.63 20.96
CA SER A 173 10.05 -0.73 20.87
C SER A 173 9.34 -0.29 22.15
N ARG A 174 9.96 -0.51 23.32
CA ARG A 174 9.47 -0.01 24.60
C ARG A 174 9.58 1.52 24.67
N HIS A 175 10.74 2.10 24.39
CA HIS A 175 10.94 3.55 24.40
C HIS A 175 10.02 4.27 23.41
N PHE A 176 9.89 3.74 22.20
CA PHE A 176 9.00 4.32 21.20
C PHE A 176 7.54 4.28 21.66
N ARG A 177 7.09 3.18 22.27
CA ARG A 177 5.75 3.12 22.89
C ARG A 177 5.57 4.17 23.98
N GLN A 178 6.56 4.36 24.85
CA GLN A 178 6.51 5.37 25.90
C GLN A 178 6.41 6.79 25.33
N ARG A 179 7.20 7.09 24.28
CA ARG A 179 7.11 8.35 23.54
C ARG A 179 5.72 8.55 22.92
N LEU A 180 5.12 7.51 22.35
CA LEU A 180 3.76 7.58 21.79
C LEU A 180 2.68 7.78 22.86
N MET A 181 2.87 7.26 24.08
CA MET A 181 1.98 7.54 25.22
C MET A 181 2.10 8.98 25.75
N GLY A 182 3.16 9.70 25.37
CA GLY A 182 3.44 11.04 25.87
C GLY A 182 4.21 11.05 27.20
N GLU A 183 4.86 9.94 27.56
CA GLU A 183 5.78 9.92 28.70
C GLU A 183 7.04 10.74 28.40
N GLU A 184 7.60 11.38 29.44
CA GLU A 184 8.87 12.09 29.35
C GLU A 184 10.02 11.08 29.30
N VAL A 185 10.40 10.68 28.08
CA VAL A 185 11.54 9.82 27.81
C VAL A 185 12.58 10.60 27.00
N GLN A 186 13.85 10.46 27.35
CA GLN A 186 14.96 11.02 26.58
C GLN A 186 15.45 10.00 25.54
N PRO A 187 15.77 10.43 24.31
CA PRO A 187 16.29 9.51 23.30
C PRO A 187 17.69 9.03 23.68
N ASP A 188 17.92 7.72 23.59
CA ASP A 188 19.21 7.12 23.96
C ASP A 188 20.32 7.37 22.92
N ASN A 189 19.93 7.65 21.67
CA ASN A 189 20.84 7.81 20.55
C ASN A 189 20.23 8.69 19.45
N THR A 190 21.01 8.97 18.40
CA THR A 190 20.57 9.80 17.26
C THR A 190 19.35 9.25 16.55
N HIS A 191 19.23 7.92 16.45
CA HIS A 191 18.14 7.26 15.77
C HIS A 191 16.81 7.42 16.55
N GLU A 192 16.81 7.19 17.86
CA GLU A 192 15.64 7.48 18.71
C GLU A 192 15.27 8.96 18.69
N ARG A 193 16.27 9.86 18.64
CA ARG A 193 16.03 11.31 18.52
C ARG A 193 15.25 11.64 17.25
N GLN A 194 15.63 11.08 16.10
CA GLN A 194 14.91 11.29 14.84
C GLN A 194 13.45 10.85 14.93
N ILE A 195 13.18 9.69 15.53
CA ILE A 195 11.80 9.22 15.74
C ILE A 195 11.04 10.16 16.69
N PHE A 196 11.68 10.63 17.76
CA PHE A 196 11.04 11.50 18.73
C PHE A 196 10.71 12.87 18.12
N ASP A 197 11.58 13.36 17.22
CA ASP A 197 11.37 14.57 16.43
C ASP A 197 10.18 14.39 15.46
N LEU A 198 10.07 13.23 14.79
CA LEU A 198 8.90 12.90 13.95
C LEU A 198 7.61 12.86 14.77
N VAL A 199 7.61 12.22 15.96
CA VAL A 199 6.44 12.27 16.86
C VAL A 199 6.14 13.71 17.29
N GLY A 200 7.18 14.52 17.53
CA GLY A 200 7.04 15.94 17.83
C GLY A 200 6.36 16.73 16.70
N MET A 201 6.68 16.44 15.44
CA MET A 201 5.99 17.03 14.28
C MET A 201 4.50 16.68 14.24
N ILE A 202 4.11 15.46 14.61
CA ILE A 202 2.69 15.10 14.77
C ILE A 202 2.05 15.97 15.87
N GLU A 203 2.73 16.15 17.01
CA GLU A 203 2.28 16.98 18.13
C GLU A 203 2.10 18.46 17.76
N THR A 204 2.92 18.98 16.84
CA THR A 204 2.74 20.36 16.34
C THR A 204 1.45 20.57 15.56
N GLN A 205 0.90 19.51 14.96
CA GLN A 205 -0.35 19.59 14.21
C GLN A 205 -1.55 19.17 15.05
N PHE A 206 -1.37 18.14 15.89
CA PHE A 206 -2.44 17.57 16.71
C PHE A 206 -2.02 17.55 18.17
N ALA A 207 -2.44 18.57 18.94
CA ALA A 207 -2.20 18.61 20.37
C ALA A 207 -2.83 17.39 21.08
N ARG A 208 -2.07 16.70 21.94
CA ARG A 208 -2.53 15.47 22.63
C ARG A 208 -3.82 15.62 23.42
N SER A 209 -4.00 16.78 24.05
CA SER A 209 -5.19 17.11 24.85
C SER A 209 -6.46 17.27 23.99
N GLU A 210 -6.31 17.71 22.74
CA GLU A 210 -7.42 17.96 21.83
C GLU A 210 -7.70 16.77 20.91
N PHE A 211 -6.66 16.04 20.53
CA PHE A 211 -6.71 14.92 19.58
C PHE A 211 -6.18 13.61 20.19
N PRO A 212 -6.70 13.13 21.33
CA PRO A 212 -6.19 11.92 21.98
C PRO A 212 -6.32 10.67 21.10
N LYS A 213 -7.32 10.64 20.20
CA LYS A 213 -7.56 9.52 19.30
C LYS A 213 -6.45 9.32 18.27
N VAL A 214 -5.75 10.38 17.83
CA VAL A 214 -4.56 10.27 16.95
C VAL A 214 -3.48 9.44 17.63
N TYR A 215 -3.21 9.69 18.90
CA TYR A 215 -2.18 8.96 19.65
C TYR A 215 -2.63 7.56 20.02
N ASN A 216 -3.92 7.39 20.33
CA ASN A 216 -4.49 6.07 20.54
C ASN A 216 -4.41 5.20 19.28
N SER A 217 -4.61 5.76 18.08
CA SER A 217 -4.45 5.01 16.84
C SER A 217 -2.99 4.66 16.55
N LEU A 218 -2.05 5.57 16.81
CA LEU A 218 -0.60 5.29 16.71
C LEU A 218 -0.16 4.16 17.67
N LEU A 219 -0.66 4.19 18.91
CA LEU A 219 -0.43 3.11 19.88
C LEU A 219 -1.07 1.79 19.44
N ALA A 220 -2.25 1.84 18.80
CA ALA A 220 -2.94 0.67 18.31
C ALA A 220 -2.15 -0.02 17.19
N ILE A 221 -1.69 0.71 16.17
CA ILE A 221 -0.87 0.13 15.09
C ILE A 221 0.48 -0.37 15.62
N HIS A 222 1.14 0.37 16.52
CA HIS A 222 2.38 -0.09 17.15
C HIS A 222 2.18 -1.41 17.92
N SER A 223 1.08 -1.51 18.67
CA SER A 223 0.72 -2.74 19.36
C SER A 223 0.39 -3.88 18.39
N ALA A 224 -0.33 -3.60 17.30
CA ALA A 224 -0.70 -4.60 16.30
C ALA A 224 0.54 -5.15 15.57
N GLN A 225 1.46 -4.27 15.16
CA GLN A 225 2.76 -4.64 14.58
C GLN A 225 3.54 -5.52 15.55
N THR A 226 3.65 -5.11 16.82
CA THR A 226 4.36 -5.89 17.84
C THR A 226 3.75 -7.29 18.03
N LYS A 227 2.42 -7.39 18.11
CA LYS A 227 1.74 -8.70 18.21
C LYS A 227 1.96 -9.56 16.97
N SER A 228 1.96 -8.95 15.78
CA SER A 228 2.14 -9.65 14.50
C SER A 228 3.50 -10.34 14.35
N LEU A 229 4.52 -9.94 15.12
CA LEU A 229 5.80 -10.65 15.18
C LEU A 229 5.64 -12.11 15.62
N SER A 230 4.60 -12.43 16.40
CA SER A 230 4.29 -13.82 16.78
C SER A 230 3.87 -14.71 15.60
N LEU A 231 3.51 -14.12 14.45
CA LEU A 231 3.17 -14.84 13.23
C LEU A 231 4.42 -15.33 12.47
N VAL A 232 5.62 -14.81 12.78
CA VAL A 232 6.87 -15.21 12.13
C VAL A 232 7.48 -16.39 12.86
N LYS A 233 7.54 -17.56 12.19
CA LYS A 233 8.06 -18.81 12.77
C LYS A 233 7.46 -19.11 14.16
N PRO A 234 6.13 -19.21 14.27
CA PRO A 234 5.47 -19.40 15.55
C PRO A 234 5.97 -20.67 16.24
N THR A 235 6.35 -20.54 17.51
CA THR A 235 6.82 -21.66 18.34
C THR A 235 5.66 -22.52 18.88
N VAL A 236 4.44 -21.98 18.85
CA VAL A 236 3.20 -22.63 19.28
C VAL A 236 2.22 -22.64 18.10
N SER A 237 1.47 -23.74 17.94
CA SER A 237 0.42 -23.81 16.92
C SER A 237 -0.65 -22.75 17.20
N MET A 238 -0.92 -21.88 16.23
CA MET A 238 -1.97 -20.87 16.29
C MET A 238 -3.22 -21.35 15.54
N SER A 239 -4.40 -20.99 16.02
CA SER A 239 -5.64 -21.29 15.30
C SER A 239 -5.79 -20.37 14.08
N GLU A 240 -6.46 -20.83 13.02
CA GLU A 240 -6.78 -19.99 11.86
C GLU A 240 -7.57 -18.73 12.24
N THR A 241 -8.39 -18.82 13.30
CA THR A 241 -9.11 -17.66 13.84
C THR A 241 -8.16 -16.61 14.41
N ASP A 242 -7.14 -17.02 15.15
CA ASP A 242 -6.19 -16.08 15.76
C ASP A 242 -5.30 -15.43 14.70
N VAL A 243 -4.85 -16.21 13.71
CA VAL A 243 -4.11 -15.69 12.55
C VAL A 243 -4.93 -14.65 11.81
N LEU A 244 -6.20 -14.97 11.50
CA LEU A 244 -7.11 -14.03 10.85
C LEU A 244 -7.27 -12.74 11.65
N LYS A 245 -7.48 -12.83 12.97
CA LYS A 245 -7.65 -11.66 13.84
C LYS A 245 -6.40 -10.78 13.86
N LEU A 246 -5.21 -11.36 13.91
CA LEU A 246 -3.95 -10.62 13.91
C LEU A 246 -3.68 -9.95 12.56
N CYS A 247 -3.96 -10.61 11.43
CA CYS A 247 -3.89 -9.98 10.10
C CYS A 247 -4.85 -8.78 10.02
N ILE A 248 -6.12 -8.98 10.42
CA ILE A 248 -7.13 -7.91 10.43
C ILE A 248 -6.72 -6.75 11.35
N GLU A 249 -6.20 -7.04 12.55
CA GLU A 249 -5.74 -6.02 13.49
C GLU A 249 -4.59 -5.19 12.90
N LYS A 250 -3.58 -5.84 12.31
CA LYS A 250 -2.41 -5.18 11.70
C LYS A 250 -2.84 -4.26 10.54
N GLY A 251 -3.56 -4.80 9.57
CA GLY A 251 -4.03 -4.02 8.42
C GLY A 251 -4.98 -2.91 8.81
N GLY A 252 -5.99 -3.24 9.62
CA GLY A 252 -7.05 -2.31 9.99
C GLY A 252 -6.56 -1.15 10.83
N THR A 253 -5.66 -1.38 11.79
CA THR A 253 -5.08 -0.30 12.59
C THR A 253 -4.17 0.62 11.77
N SER A 254 -3.51 0.11 10.72
CA SER A 254 -2.61 0.90 9.87
C SER A 254 -3.36 2.01 9.14
N VAL A 255 -4.41 1.67 8.38
CA VAL A 255 -5.19 2.65 7.63
C VAL A 255 -6.09 3.49 8.54
N LEU A 256 -6.52 2.95 9.70
CA LEU A 256 -7.22 3.74 10.71
C LEU A 256 -6.33 4.85 11.26
N ALA A 257 -5.05 4.57 11.53
CA ALA A 257 -4.09 5.60 11.94
C ALA A 257 -3.91 6.65 10.84
N ASP A 258 -3.87 6.25 9.57
CA ASP A 258 -3.79 7.20 8.46
C ASP A 258 -5.00 8.15 8.42
N GLY A 259 -6.20 7.61 8.62
CA GLY A 259 -7.43 8.41 8.72
C GLY A 259 -7.35 9.47 9.81
N TYR A 260 -6.88 9.09 11.00
CA TYR A 260 -6.68 10.02 12.12
C TYR A 260 -5.58 11.05 11.85
N LEU A 261 -4.47 10.65 11.24
CA LEU A 261 -3.36 11.56 10.91
C LEU A 261 -3.71 12.54 9.79
N VAL A 262 -4.74 12.26 8.99
CA VAL A 262 -5.27 13.17 7.98
C VAL A 262 -6.35 14.09 8.57
N ALA A 263 -7.32 13.54 9.31
CA ALA A 263 -8.52 14.28 9.70
C ALA A 263 -8.50 14.79 11.16
N GLY A 264 -7.61 14.29 12.02
CA GLY A 264 -7.56 14.58 13.45
C GLY A 264 -8.63 13.86 14.28
N ASP A 265 -9.87 13.84 13.80
CA ASP A 265 -10.96 13.08 14.41
C ASP A 265 -11.78 12.32 13.35
N LEU A 266 -12.39 11.21 13.76
CA LEU A 266 -13.20 10.34 12.92
C LEU A 266 -14.50 9.98 13.63
N THR A 267 -15.58 9.91 12.86
CA THR A 267 -16.84 9.30 13.32
C THR A 267 -16.72 7.78 13.36
N GLU A 268 -17.57 7.10 14.15
CA GLU A 268 -17.54 5.62 14.23
C GLU A 268 -17.71 4.96 12.84
N ALA A 269 -18.50 5.57 11.95
CA ALA A 269 -18.70 5.08 10.60
C ALA A 269 -17.42 5.21 9.75
N GLN A 270 -16.68 6.30 9.91
CA GLN A 270 -15.39 6.52 9.24
C GLN A 270 -14.31 5.60 9.82
N GLU A 271 -14.25 5.43 11.14
CA GLU A 271 -13.33 4.46 11.77
C GLU A 271 -13.56 3.06 11.22
N ARG A 272 -14.83 2.63 11.14
CA ARG A 272 -15.22 1.34 10.58
C ARG A 272 -14.78 1.20 9.13
N PHE A 273 -14.97 2.24 8.31
CA PHE A 273 -14.50 2.24 6.93
C PHE A 273 -12.97 2.08 6.84
N PHE A 274 -12.19 2.94 7.50
CA PHE A 274 -10.72 2.88 7.40
C PHE A 274 -10.16 1.58 7.94
N PHE A 275 -10.72 1.06 9.04
CA PHE A 275 -10.31 -0.24 9.58
C PHE A 275 -10.62 -1.38 8.60
N GLY A 276 -11.82 -1.40 8.01
CA GLY A 276 -12.18 -2.41 7.02
C GLY A 276 -11.34 -2.33 5.74
N TYR A 277 -11.06 -1.10 5.29
CA TYR A 277 -10.22 -0.86 4.13
C TYR A 277 -8.77 -1.33 4.37
N GLY A 278 -8.21 -1.05 5.56
CA GLY A 278 -6.89 -1.56 5.94
C GLY A 278 -6.83 -3.09 6.06
N ALA A 279 -7.86 -3.72 6.63
CA ALA A 279 -7.95 -5.18 6.67
C ALA A 279 -8.00 -5.78 5.26
N TYR A 280 -8.70 -5.13 4.32
CA TYR A 280 -8.74 -5.56 2.93
C TYR A 280 -7.37 -5.47 2.24
N LEU A 281 -6.66 -4.34 2.42
CA LEU A 281 -5.31 -4.16 1.88
C LEU A 281 -4.34 -5.22 2.43
N GLN A 282 -4.40 -5.54 3.73
CA GLN A 282 -3.57 -6.58 4.31
C GLN A 282 -3.80 -7.96 3.67
N PHE A 283 -5.04 -8.33 3.34
CA PHE A 283 -5.29 -9.59 2.63
C PHE A 283 -4.70 -9.59 1.23
N ILE A 284 -4.67 -8.46 0.56
CA ILE A 284 -4.07 -8.35 -0.77
C ILE A 284 -2.55 -8.48 -0.66
N ASP A 285 -1.94 -7.82 0.32
CA ASP A 285 -0.50 -7.93 0.60
C ASP A 285 -0.13 -9.39 0.93
N ASP A 286 -0.88 -10.08 1.80
CA ASP A 286 -0.64 -11.49 2.15
C ASP A 286 -0.76 -12.43 0.92
N ILE A 287 -1.60 -12.11 -0.07
CA ILE A 287 -1.71 -12.86 -1.34
C ILE A 287 -0.54 -12.54 -2.27
N GLN A 288 -0.08 -11.29 -2.27
CA GLN A 288 1.07 -10.82 -3.05
C GLN A 288 2.35 -11.50 -2.61
N ASP A 289 2.59 -11.49 -1.31
CA ASP A 289 3.82 -11.91 -0.67
C ASP A 289 3.78 -13.39 -0.27
N ILE A 290 2.81 -14.17 -0.76
CA ILE A 290 2.63 -15.56 -0.32
C ILE A 290 3.89 -16.44 -0.48
N LYS A 291 4.70 -16.21 -1.52
CA LYS A 291 5.95 -16.96 -1.72
C LYS A 291 7.01 -16.53 -0.70
N GLU A 292 7.16 -15.23 -0.51
CA GLU A 292 8.04 -14.58 0.44
C GLU A 292 7.69 -14.99 1.88
N ASP A 293 6.42 -14.85 2.28
CA ASP A 293 5.87 -15.27 3.58
C ASP A 293 6.13 -16.76 3.85
N SER A 294 5.86 -17.60 2.85
CA SER A 294 6.11 -19.04 2.96
C SER A 294 7.61 -19.35 3.16
N CYS A 295 8.49 -18.59 2.50
CA CYS A 295 9.94 -18.75 2.59
C CYS A 295 10.48 -18.35 3.97
N VAL A 296 10.01 -17.24 4.54
CA VAL A 296 10.43 -16.77 5.87
C VAL A 296 9.70 -17.47 7.02
N GLY A 297 8.66 -18.26 6.71
CA GLY A 297 7.85 -18.97 7.70
C GLY A 297 6.84 -18.06 8.41
N GLN A 298 6.42 -16.97 7.75
CA GLN A 298 5.38 -16.08 8.22
C GLN A 298 4.00 -16.70 7.99
N LEU A 299 3.20 -16.73 9.05
CA LEU A 299 1.88 -17.33 9.08
C LEU A 299 0.82 -16.29 8.73
N THR A 300 0.20 -16.46 7.55
CA THR A 300 -1.02 -15.76 7.15
C THR A 300 -2.12 -16.78 6.88
N ILE A 301 -3.37 -16.34 6.73
CA ILE A 301 -4.45 -17.25 6.36
C ILE A 301 -4.20 -17.90 4.98
N PHE A 302 -3.46 -17.23 4.10
CA PHE A 302 -3.12 -17.72 2.76
C PHE A 302 -1.88 -18.61 2.77
N SER A 303 -0.78 -18.19 3.42
CA SER A 303 0.45 -19.00 3.50
C SER A 303 0.27 -20.29 4.33
N HIS A 304 -0.67 -20.28 5.28
CA HIS A 304 -1.05 -21.50 5.99
C HIS A 304 -1.84 -22.45 5.10
N ALA A 305 -2.88 -21.94 4.44
CA ALA A 305 -3.78 -22.74 3.61
C ALA A 305 -3.09 -23.30 2.36
N SER A 306 -2.19 -22.55 1.74
CA SER A 306 -1.48 -22.92 0.51
C SER A 306 -0.64 -24.19 0.65
N LYS A 307 -0.29 -24.59 1.88
CA LYS A 307 0.43 -25.84 2.17
C LYS A 307 -0.45 -27.09 2.01
N LYS A 308 -1.78 -26.91 2.01
CA LYS A 308 -2.75 -28.02 2.08
C LYS A 308 -3.82 -27.96 0.98
N TYR A 309 -4.20 -26.77 0.56
CA TYR A 309 -5.36 -26.53 -0.31
C TYR A 309 -5.04 -25.48 -1.38
N SER A 310 -5.82 -25.47 -2.46
CA SER A 310 -5.80 -24.35 -3.41
C SER A 310 -6.40 -23.09 -2.76
N LEU A 311 -5.97 -21.93 -3.23
CA LEU A 311 -6.38 -20.64 -2.69
C LEU A 311 -7.61 -20.02 -3.36
N ASP A 312 -8.20 -20.71 -4.34
CA ASP A 312 -9.35 -20.25 -5.11
C ASP A 312 -10.47 -19.70 -4.20
N ALA A 313 -10.90 -20.50 -3.22
CA ALA A 313 -12.00 -20.14 -2.32
C ALA A 313 -11.66 -18.97 -1.38
N LEU A 314 -10.42 -18.92 -0.87
CA LEU A 314 -9.97 -17.84 0.01
C LEU A 314 -9.82 -16.53 -0.75
N THR A 315 -9.36 -16.59 -1.99
CA THR A 315 -9.19 -15.41 -2.85
C THR A 315 -10.53 -14.87 -3.32
N ASN A 316 -11.49 -15.75 -3.63
CA ASN A 316 -12.88 -15.36 -3.88
C ASN A 316 -13.46 -14.61 -2.66
N LYS A 317 -13.23 -15.14 -1.45
CA LYS A 317 -13.60 -14.43 -0.22
C LYS A 317 -12.94 -13.06 -0.12
N THR A 318 -11.68 -12.90 -0.53
CA THR A 318 -10.99 -11.60 -0.61
C THR A 318 -11.70 -10.59 -1.48
N PHE A 319 -12.12 -10.99 -2.69
CA PHE A 319 -12.89 -10.11 -3.57
C PHE A 319 -14.22 -9.69 -2.93
N HIS A 320 -14.99 -10.65 -2.39
CA HIS A 320 -16.29 -10.36 -1.76
C HIS A 320 -16.15 -9.51 -0.49
N PHE A 321 -15.09 -9.72 0.29
CA PHE A 321 -14.78 -8.89 1.44
C PHE A 321 -14.45 -7.46 1.02
N GLY A 322 -13.64 -7.30 -0.03
CA GLY A 322 -13.31 -6.00 -0.63
C GLY A 322 -14.54 -5.21 -1.04
N GLU A 323 -15.50 -5.85 -1.72
CA GLU A 323 -16.78 -5.21 -2.08
C GLU A 323 -17.53 -4.69 -0.86
N LYS A 324 -17.63 -5.50 0.21
CA LYS A 324 -18.30 -5.08 1.45
C LYS A 324 -17.54 -3.95 2.15
N ALA A 325 -16.21 -4.03 2.24
CA ALA A 325 -15.36 -3.02 2.89
C ALA A 325 -15.40 -1.68 2.12
N LEU A 326 -15.23 -1.71 0.80
CA LEU A 326 -15.35 -0.52 -0.06
C LEU A 326 -16.79 -0.01 -0.18
N GLY A 327 -17.78 -0.85 0.11
CA GLY A 327 -19.18 -0.47 0.26
C GLY A 327 -19.39 0.57 1.36
N LEU A 328 -18.57 0.53 2.43
CA LEU A 328 -18.61 1.48 3.55
C LEU A 328 -18.04 2.85 3.20
N LEU A 329 -17.36 3.02 2.06
CA LEU A 329 -16.73 4.28 1.65
C LEU A 329 -17.72 5.45 1.56
N ASN A 330 -19.01 5.18 1.35
CA ASN A 330 -20.06 6.19 1.19
C ASN A 330 -20.30 7.06 2.46
N VAL A 331 -19.64 6.74 3.58
CA VAL A 331 -19.63 7.57 4.81
C VAL A 331 -18.81 8.86 4.66
N LEU A 332 -18.04 8.97 3.58
CA LEU A 332 -17.24 10.15 3.24
C LEU A 332 -17.98 11.03 2.23
N GLU A 333 -17.66 12.33 2.20
CA GLU A 333 -18.42 13.33 1.43
C GLU A 333 -17.56 14.08 0.38
N GLY A 334 -16.36 13.59 0.08
CA GLY A 334 -15.49 14.20 -0.92
C GLY A 334 -16.15 14.28 -2.31
N LYS A 335 -16.04 15.44 -2.97
CA LYS A 335 -16.64 15.67 -4.30
C LYS A 335 -16.18 14.66 -5.37
N ASN A 336 -14.96 14.14 -5.24
CA ASN A 336 -14.36 13.18 -6.17
C ASN A 336 -14.62 11.71 -5.79
N LEU A 337 -15.39 11.45 -4.73
CA LEU A 337 -15.56 10.11 -4.16
C LEU A 337 -16.09 9.08 -5.16
N PRO A 338 -17.08 9.36 -6.04
CA PRO A 338 -17.56 8.36 -7.00
C PRO A 338 -16.48 7.94 -8.01
N ALA A 339 -15.73 8.90 -8.55
CA ALA A 339 -14.64 8.63 -9.49
C ALA A 339 -13.50 7.89 -8.80
N PHE A 340 -13.18 8.29 -7.57
CA PHE A 340 -12.14 7.69 -6.76
C PHE A 340 -12.50 6.25 -6.31
N LYS A 341 -13.76 5.96 -5.97
CA LYS A 341 -14.26 4.62 -5.66
C LYS A 341 -14.04 3.66 -6.84
N LYS A 342 -14.40 4.11 -8.05
CA LYS A 342 -14.15 3.34 -9.28
C LYS A 342 -12.66 3.13 -9.53
N LEU A 343 -11.84 4.17 -9.29
CA LEU A 343 -10.39 4.10 -9.43
C LEU A 343 -9.79 3.04 -8.49
N ILE A 344 -10.11 3.07 -7.19
CA ILE A 344 -9.61 2.09 -6.20
C ILE A 344 -10.04 0.69 -6.59
N LYS A 345 -11.35 0.47 -6.81
CA LYS A 345 -11.88 -0.85 -7.14
C LYS A 345 -11.16 -1.44 -8.35
N LYS A 346 -11.07 -0.68 -9.44
CA LYS A 346 -10.39 -1.12 -10.66
C LYS A 346 -8.90 -1.40 -10.44
N SER A 347 -8.23 -0.56 -9.66
CA SER A 347 -6.79 -0.72 -9.35
C SER A 347 -6.53 -1.98 -8.54
N ILE A 348 -7.33 -2.22 -7.50
CA ILE A 348 -7.23 -3.39 -6.64
C ILE A 348 -7.59 -4.66 -7.41
N ASP A 349 -8.71 -4.69 -8.13
CA ASP A 349 -9.12 -5.86 -8.92
C ASP A 349 -8.05 -6.24 -9.95
N SER A 350 -7.53 -5.26 -10.69
CA SER A 350 -6.46 -5.48 -11.68
C SER A 350 -5.19 -6.02 -11.03
N MET A 351 -4.83 -5.47 -9.87
CA MET A 351 -3.65 -5.88 -9.11
C MET A 351 -3.79 -7.30 -8.56
N LEU A 352 -4.95 -7.62 -7.98
CA LEU A 352 -5.21 -8.93 -7.40
C LEU A 352 -5.22 -10.02 -8.48
N VAL A 353 -5.88 -9.75 -9.62
CA VAL A 353 -5.83 -10.63 -10.80
C VAL A 353 -4.39 -10.87 -11.27
N GLU A 354 -3.61 -9.80 -11.47
CA GLU A 354 -2.19 -9.91 -11.87
C GLU A 354 -1.39 -10.78 -10.88
N THR A 355 -1.56 -10.53 -9.58
CA THR A 355 -0.89 -11.27 -8.52
C THR A 355 -1.22 -12.76 -8.55
N ILE A 356 -2.50 -13.10 -8.69
CA ILE A 356 -2.95 -14.50 -8.73
C ILE A 356 -2.34 -15.22 -9.93
N LEU A 357 -2.36 -14.59 -11.11
CA LEU A 357 -1.76 -15.16 -12.33
C LEU A 357 -0.24 -15.35 -12.17
N LEU A 358 0.46 -14.44 -11.49
CA LEU A 358 1.89 -14.58 -11.20
C LEU A 358 2.20 -15.65 -10.14
N ASN A 359 1.22 -16.01 -9.32
CA ASN A 359 1.33 -17.00 -8.25
C ASN A 359 0.47 -18.24 -8.54
N GLU A 360 0.30 -18.61 -9.82
CA GLU A 360 -0.57 -19.70 -10.30
C GLU A 360 -0.35 -21.06 -9.59
N ASP A 361 0.84 -21.30 -9.06
CA ASP A 361 1.21 -22.56 -8.38
C ASP A 361 0.32 -22.89 -7.17
N PHE A 362 -0.36 -21.88 -6.61
CA PHE A 362 -1.24 -22.02 -5.45
C PHE A 362 -2.73 -22.14 -5.79
N TYR A 363 -3.07 -22.21 -7.08
CA TYR A 363 -4.45 -22.16 -7.56
C TYR A 363 -4.75 -23.35 -8.47
N THR A 364 -6.04 -23.66 -8.65
CA THR A 364 -6.42 -24.66 -9.65
C THR A 364 -6.24 -24.12 -11.06
N LYS A 365 -5.95 -25.01 -12.01
CA LYS A 365 -5.78 -24.64 -13.42
C LYS A 365 -7.03 -23.98 -14.01
N THR A 366 -8.21 -24.52 -13.71
CA THR A 366 -9.50 -23.98 -14.18
C THR A 366 -9.71 -22.55 -13.68
N TYR A 367 -9.36 -22.28 -12.41
CA TYR A 367 -9.49 -20.95 -11.84
C TYR A 367 -8.57 -19.94 -12.53
N ILE A 368 -7.32 -20.32 -12.82
CA ILE A 368 -6.36 -19.49 -13.54
C ILE A 368 -6.81 -19.22 -14.98
N GLU A 369 -7.29 -20.24 -15.70
CA GLU A 369 -7.80 -20.10 -17.07
C GLU A 369 -9.00 -19.13 -17.13
N GLU A 370 -9.90 -19.19 -16.15
CA GLU A 370 -11.03 -18.26 -16.08
C GLU A 370 -10.57 -16.84 -15.71
N LEU A 371 -9.68 -16.71 -14.73
CA LEU A 371 -9.21 -15.41 -14.23
C LEU A 371 -8.35 -14.66 -15.25
N GLU A 372 -7.59 -15.37 -16.08
CA GLU A 372 -6.81 -14.77 -17.16
C GLU A 372 -7.67 -13.94 -18.11
N SER A 373 -8.94 -14.32 -18.31
CA SER A 373 -9.88 -13.55 -19.13
C SER A 373 -10.19 -12.17 -18.55
N TYR A 374 -9.93 -11.91 -17.28
CA TYR A 374 -10.09 -10.59 -16.65
C TYR A 374 -8.79 -9.77 -16.61
N SER A 375 -7.69 -10.32 -17.10
CA SER A 375 -6.42 -9.61 -17.22
C SER A 375 -6.25 -9.00 -18.62
N PRO A 376 -5.89 -7.71 -18.73
CA PRO A 376 -5.58 -7.10 -20.02
C PRO A 376 -4.30 -7.65 -20.67
N LEU A 377 -3.47 -8.37 -19.91
CA LEU A 377 -2.22 -8.99 -20.35
C LEU A 377 -2.27 -10.49 -20.07
N SER A 378 -1.82 -11.32 -21.01
CA SER A 378 -1.76 -12.77 -20.78
C SER A 378 -0.79 -13.13 -19.65
N ILE A 379 -1.02 -14.28 -19.02
CA ILE A 379 -0.13 -14.85 -18.01
C ILE A 379 1.29 -15.05 -18.55
N SER A 380 1.41 -15.39 -19.85
CA SER A 380 2.70 -15.51 -20.54
C SER A 380 3.43 -14.18 -20.61
N CYS A 381 2.73 -13.08 -20.94
CA CYS A 381 3.31 -11.74 -20.97
C CYS A 381 3.75 -11.29 -19.57
N LEU A 382 2.91 -11.51 -18.55
CA LEU A 382 3.20 -11.19 -17.16
C LEU A 382 4.46 -11.93 -16.66
N LYS A 383 4.53 -13.26 -16.85
CA LYS A 383 5.66 -14.08 -16.45
C LYS A 383 6.97 -13.74 -17.14
N LYS A 384 6.96 -13.52 -18.46
CA LYS A 384 8.15 -13.06 -19.22
C LYS A 384 8.76 -11.80 -18.64
N ARG A 385 7.94 -11.01 -17.94
CA ARG A 385 8.35 -9.74 -17.36
C ARG A 385 8.63 -9.82 -15.87
N ARG A 386 8.24 -10.85 -15.11
CA ARG A 386 8.61 -11.04 -13.69
C ARG A 386 10.13 -11.01 -13.43
N GLY A 387 10.95 -11.40 -14.41
CA GLY A 387 12.43 -11.29 -14.33
C GLY A 387 12.99 -9.90 -14.68
N LYS A 388 12.19 -9.04 -15.33
CA LYS A 388 12.54 -7.64 -15.72
C LYS A 388 11.78 -6.57 -14.92
N LEU A 389 10.71 -7.00 -14.26
CA LEU A 389 9.84 -6.34 -13.29
C LEU A 389 9.91 -7.28 -12.08
N SER A 390 10.93 -7.12 -11.23
CA SER A 390 11.01 -7.91 -10.00
C SER A 390 9.70 -7.76 -9.20
N PRO A 391 9.38 -8.67 -8.26
CA PRO A 391 8.19 -8.57 -7.40
C PRO A 391 8.02 -7.17 -6.79
N ASN A 392 9.16 -6.50 -6.61
CA ASN A 392 9.23 -5.08 -6.35
C ASN A 392 9.06 -4.23 -7.63
N ARG A 393 7.80 -3.85 -7.91
CA ARG A 393 7.40 -2.68 -8.74
C ARG A 393 8.32 -1.46 -8.57
N VAL A 394 9.01 -1.38 -7.42
CA VAL A 394 10.10 -0.46 -7.02
C VAL A 394 11.11 -0.15 -8.11
N SER A 395 11.68 -1.08 -8.89
CA SER A 395 12.76 -0.72 -9.84
C SER A 395 12.28 0.15 -11.02
N TYR A 396 11.09 -0.15 -11.55
CA TYR A 396 10.51 0.57 -12.68
C TYR A 396 9.81 1.86 -12.22
N MET A 397 9.05 1.78 -11.13
CA MET A 397 8.50 2.93 -10.41
C MET A 397 9.60 3.89 -9.96
N LYS A 398 10.76 3.42 -9.47
CA LYS A 398 11.95 4.23 -9.12
C LYS A 398 12.47 5.01 -10.31
N LYS A 399 12.62 4.38 -11.48
CA LYS A 399 13.11 5.07 -12.68
C LYS A 399 12.10 6.07 -13.22
N ILE A 400 10.82 5.68 -13.25
CA ILE A 400 9.72 6.55 -13.66
C ILE A 400 9.56 7.73 -12.73
N MET A 401 9.57 7.51 -11.42
CA MET A 401 9.39 8.56 -10.43
C MET A 401 10.60 9.47 -10.37
N LYS A 402 11.82 8.93 -10.51
CA LYS A 402 13.01 9.77 -10.74
C LYS A 402 12.83 10.66 -11.96
N SER A 403 12.23 10.15 -13.04
CA SER A 403 11.94 10.94 -14.25
C SER A 403 10.76 11.90 -14.08
N ILE A 404 9.74 11.56 -13.27
CA ILE A 404 8.66 12.48 -12.89
C ILE A 404 9.22 13.61 -12.01
N VAL A 405 10.08 13.30 -11.04
CA VAL A 405 10.77 14.28 -10.19
C VAL A 405 11.76 15.12 -10.98
N ALA A 406 12.46 14.56 -11.98
CA ALA A 406 13.35 15.30 -12.86
C ALA A 406 12.59 16.20 -13.87
N GLU A 407 11.32 15.89 -14.16
CA GLU A 407 10.41 16.73 -14.95
C GLU A 407 9.70 17.81 -14.11
N LEU A 408 9.86 17.81 -12.77
CA LEU A 408 9.22 18.72 -11.80
C LEU A 408 10.21 19.71 -11.21
#